data_AF-A0A9E7W7F5-F1
#
_entry.id   AF-A0A9E7W7F5-F1
#
_cell.length_a   1.000
_cell.length_b   1.000
_cell.length_c   1.000
_cell.angle_alpha   90.00
_cell.angle_beta   90.00
_cell.angle_gamma   90.00
#
_symmetry.space_group_name_H-M   'P 1'
#
loop_
_entity.id
_entity.type
_entity.pdbx_description
1 polymer ?
#
loop_
_entity_poly.entity_id
_entity_poly.type
_entity_poly.pdbx_seq_one_letter_code
_entity_poly.pdbx_strand_id
1 'polypeptide(L)'
;MDFNLPKELTDYLAELDQFIDQKIKPLEQKDDNIRFFDHRREWARTDFEGGGLPRKEWEDLLKEARRVADEAGHLRFPLPSDFGGKDGSNLAMTVIREHLAAKGLGLHNDLQNEHSIVANNPFVLLFRDFGTKEQYAEFVDKMLNEEYQLAFGLTEPDHGSDATHMETRAYPKSGTGLMAG
;
A
#
# COMPACT_ATOMS: atom_id res chain seq x y z
N MET A 1 -2.71 9.33 -33.51
CA MET A 1 -2.62 8.66 -32.20
C MET A 1 -2.79 9.75 -31.17
N ASP A 2 -3.75 9.60 -30.25
CA ASP A 2 -4.02 10.57 -29.19
C ASP A 2 -3.28 10.13 -27.92
N PHE A 3 -2.54 11.04 -27.32
CA PHE A 3 -1.75 10.81 -26.09
C PHE A 3 -2.30 11.61 -24.90
N ASN A 4 -3.43 12.28 -25.08
CA ASN A 4 -4.07 12.99 -23.99
C ASN A 4 -4.66 11.98 -23.00
N LEU A 5 -4.60 12.34 -21.72
CA LEU A 5 -5.27 11.56 -20.68
C LEU A 5 -6.80 11.66 -20.86
N PRO A 6 -7.55 10.57 -20.63
CA PRO A 6 -9.00 10.61 -20.63
C PRO A 6 -9.52 11.65 -19.63
N LYS A 7 -10.59 12.36 -20.00
CA LYS A 7 -11.16 13.42 -19.15
C LYS A 7 -11.53 12.92 -17.75
N GLU A 8 -12.11 11.73 -17.66
CA GLU A 8 -12.50 11.11 -16.39
C GLU A 8 -11.29 10.93 -15.45
N LEU A 9 -10.13 10.57 -16.00
CA LEU A 9 -8.90 10.44 -15.22
C LEU A 9 -8.40 11.81 -14.75
N THR A 10 -8.40 12.83 -15.61
CA THR A 10 -7.99 14.19 -15.20
C THR A 10 -8.93 14.80 -14.17
N ASP A 11 -10.24 14.52 -14.27
CA ASP A 11 -11.23 14.96 -13.29
C ASP A 11 -10.99 14.25 -11.94
N TYR A 12 -10.67 12.96 -11.97
CA TYR A 12 -10.35 12.19 -10.76
C TYR A 12 -9.05 12.65 -10.09
N LEU A 13 -8.03 13.06 -10.85
CA LEU A 13 -6.83 13.68 -10.25
C LEU A 13 -7.17 14.97 -9.50
N ALA A 14 -8.08 15.79 -10.04
CA ALA A 14 -8.55 17.01 -9.38
C ALA A 14 -9.38 16.69 -8.11
N GLU A 15 -10.18 15.63 -8.13
CA GLU A 15 -10.89 15.10 -6.95
C GLU A 15 -9.90 14.69 -5.85
N LEU A 16 -8.85 13.93 -6.20
CA LEU A 16 -7.80 13.54 -5.27
C LEU A 16 -7.06 14.75 -4.69
N ASP A 17 -6.74 15.77 -5.49
CA ASP A 17 -6.10 16.99 -5.01
C ASP A 17 -6.97 17.73 -3.97
N GLN A 18 -8.27 17.85 -4.24
CA GLN A 18 -9.22 18.45 -3.29
C GLN A 18 -9.32 17.63 -2.00
N PHE A 19 -9.39 16.30 -2.12
CA PHE A 19 -9.41 15.41 -0.96
C PHE A 19 -8.14 15.54 -0.12
N ILE A 20 -6.97 15.59 -0.76
CA ILE A 20 -5.69 15.80 -0.07
C ILE A 20 -5.71 17.10 0.72
N ASP A 21 -6.12 18.21 0.10
CA ASP A 21 -6.14 19.52 0.75
C ASP A 21 -7.15 19.59 1.90
N GLN A 22 -8.30 18.93 1.77
CA GLN A 22 -9.39 19.00 2.75
C GLN A 22 -9.25 18.00 3.90
N LYS A 23 -8.62 16.85 3.69
CA LYS A 23 -8.61 15.73 4.65
C LYS A 23 -7.22 15.29 5.06
N ILE A 24 -6.30 15.14 4.10
CA ILE A 24 -4.98 14.55 4.35
C ILE A 24 -4.00 15.58 4.90
N LYS A 25 -3.91 16.77 4.30
CA LYS A 25 -3.05 17.86 4.80
C LYS A 25 -3.40 18.29 6.23
N PRO A 26 -4.68 18.47 6.61
CA PRO A 26 -5.00 18.76 8.01
C PRO A 26 -4.53 17.67 8.98
N LEU A 27 -4.63 16.40 8.60
CA LEU A 27 -4.13 15.28 9.41
C LEU A 27 -2.60 15.27 9.51
N GLU A 28 -1.91 15.59 8.42
CA GLU A 28 -0.44 15.74 8.36
C GLU A 28 0.07 16.90 9.22
N GLN A 29 -0.68 18.00 9.34
CA GLN A 29 -0.29 19.17 10.11
C GLN A 29 -0.73 19.11 11.58
N LYS A 30 -1.59 18.15 11.93
CA LYS A 30 -2.07 17.94 13.30
C LYS A 30 -0.97 17.38 14.19
N ASP A 31 -0.91 17.80 15.46
CA ASP A 31 -0.08 17.20 16.52
C ASP A 31 1.42 16.98 16.15
N ASP A 32 2.02 17.94 15.43
CA ASP A 32 3.40 17.89 14.89
C ASP A 32 3.68 16.67 13.98
N ASN A 33 2.65 16.09 13.33
CA ASN A 33 2.84 14.97 12.41
C ASN A 33 3.76 15.32 11.22
N ILE A 34 3.91 16.61 10.91
CA ILE A 34 4.85 17.10 9.89
C ILE A 34 6.31 16.66 10.14
N ARG A 35 6.67 16.34 11.38
CA ARG A 35 7.98 15.74 11.72
C ARG A 35 8.28 14.45 10.97
N PHE A 36 7.24 13.72 10.56
CA PHE A 36 7.38 12.49 9.78
C PHE A 36 7.66 12.76 8.30
N PHE A 37 7.64 14.00 7.82
CA PHE A 37 7.81 14.31 6.39
C PHE A 37 8.90 15.35 6.12
N ASP A 38 9.24 16.17 7.11
CA ASP A 38 10.32 17.15 7.00
C ASP A 38 11.73 16.53 7.11
N HIS A 39 12.75 17.34 7.36
CA HIS A 39 14.13 16.91 7.51
C HIS A 39 14.39 15.98 8.71
N ARG A 40 13.49 15.94 9.70
CA ARG A 40 13.57 15.10 10.90
C ARG A 40 13.05 13.67 10.66
N ARG A 41 12.46 13.40 9.48
CA ARG A 41 11.65 12.19 9.22
C ARG A 41 12.33 10.88 9.54
N GLU A 42 13.61 10.71 9.24
CA GLU A 42 14.32 9.44 9.52
C GLU A 42 14.38 9.19 11.02
N TRP A 43 14.72 10.23 11.80
CA TRP A 43 14.73 10.13 13.25
C TRP A 43 13.34 9.97 13.85
N ALA A 44 12.37 10.70 13.30
CA ALA A 44 10.99 10.69 13.77
C ALA A 44 10.28 9.36 13.49
N ARG A 45 10.57 8.69 12.38
CA ARG A 45 9.93 7.42 11.99
C ARG A 45 10.58 6.21 12.65
N THR A 46 11.84 6.29 13.03
CA THR A 46 12.61 5.13 13.52
C THR A 46 12.69 5.11 15.04
N ASP A 47 12.33 3.96 15.62
CA ASP A 47 12.59 3.64 17.03
C ASP A 47 13.97 2.97 17.17
N PHE A 48 15.01 3.79 17.35
CA PHE A 48 16.37 3.28 17.52
C PHE A 48 16.57 2.48 18.80
N GLU A 49 15.77 2.72 19.84
CA GLU A 49 15.81 1.97 21.09
C GLU A 49 15.07 0.63 20.94
N GLY A 50 14.00 0.62 20.12
CA GLY A 50 13.22 -0.56 19.73
C GLY A 50 13.80 -1.38 18.56
N GLY A 51 15.11 -1.32 18.31
CA GLY A 51 15.76 -2.13 17.27
C GLY A 51 15.62 -1.60 15.84
N GLY A 52 15.28 -0.33 15.67
CA GLY A 52 15.16 0.33 14.37
C GLY A 52 13.81 0.13 13.68
N LEU A 53 12.80 -0.36 14.40
CA LEU A 53 11.45 -0.54 13.87
C LEU A 53 10.74 0.81 13.68
N PRO A 54 9.70 0.86 12.82
CA PRO A 54 8.84 2.04 12.74
C PRO A 54 8.23 2.40 14.09
N ARG A 55 8.22 3.69 14.45
CA ARG A 55 7.54 4.18 15.65
C ARG A 55 6.05 3.97 15.53
N LYS A 56 5.42 3.60 16.64
CA LYS A 56 3.98 3.35 16.70
C LYS A 56 3.15 4.54 16.23
N GLU A 57 3.53 5.76 16.58
CA GLU A 57 2.80 6.98 16.18
C GLU A 57 2.84 7.21 14.67
N TRP A 58 3.91 6.77 14.01
CA TRP A 58 4.01 6.80 12.55
C TRP A 58 3.05 5.79 11.92
N GLU A 59 3.05 4.54 12.41
CA GLU A 59 2.15 3.50 11.92
C GLU A 59 0.68 3.83 12.15
N ASP A 60 0.34 4.36 13.33
CA ASP A 60 -1.02 4.79 13.68
C ASP A 60 -1.49 5.94 12.75
N LEU A 61 -0.61 6.88 12.41
CA LEU A 61 -0.91 7.95 11.45
C LEU A 61 -1.18 7.40 10.04
N LEU A 62 -0.35 6.46 9.57
CA LEU A 62 -0.55 5.82 8.26
C LEU A 62 -1.88 5.05 8.22
N LYS A 63 -2.21 4.34 9.30
CA LYS A 63 -3.48 3.62 9.43
C LYS A 63 -4.68 4.57 9.38
N GLU A 64 -4.59 5.70 10.07
CA GLU A 64 -5.64 6.72 10.02
C GLU A 64 -5.80 7.32 8.62
N ALA A 65 -4.70 7.62 7.93
CA ALA A 65 -4.75 8.13 6.56
C ALA A 65 -5.41 7.14 5.59
N ARG A 66 -5.09 5.83 5.71
CA ARG A 66 -5.75 4.78 4.91
C ARG A 66 -7.23 4.67 5.23
N ARG A 67 -7.62 4.67 6.51
CA ARG A 67 -9.03 4.65 6.93
C ARG A 67 -9.81 5.82 6.32
N VAL A 68 -9.29 7.04 6.42
CA VAL A 68 -9.93 8.24 5.86
C VAL A 68 -10.02 8.17 4.33
N ALA A 69 -9.02 7.61 3.66
CA ALA A 69 -9.05 7.41 2.22
C ALA A 69 -10.01 6.29 1.78
N ASP A 70 -10.18 5.24 2.58
CA ASP A 70 -11.12 4.15 2.32
C ASP A 70 -12.56 4.62 2.48
N GLU A 71 -12.87 5.37 3.54
CA GLU A 71 -14.17 5.99 3.77
C GLU A 71 -14.57 6.96 2.65
N ALA A 72 -13.59 7.63 2.03
CA ALA A 72 -13.79 8.48 0.85
C ALA A 72 -13.88 7.70 -0.47
N GLY A 73 -13.61 6.38 -0.46
CA GLY A 73 -13.65 5.52 -1.64
C GLY A 73 -12.42 5.63 -2.55
N HIS A 74 -11.30 6.16 -2.07
CA HIS A 74 -10.07 6.31 -2.84
C HIS A 74 -9.10 5.13 -2.65
N LEU A 75 -9.03 4.58 -1.43
CA LEU A 75 -8.01 3.58 -1.08
C LEU A 75 -8.06 2.36 -2.01
N ARG A 76 -9.25 1.89 -2.36
CA ARG A 76 -9.49 0.67 -3.15
C ARG A 76 -9.64 0.92 -4.65
N PHE A 77 -9.35 2.12 -5.15
CA PHE A 77 -9.56 2.49 -6.55
C PHE A 77 -9.20 1.41 -7.60
N PRO A 78 -8.01 0.76 -7.56
CA PRO A 78 -7.65 -0.25 -8.57
C PRO A 78 -8.38 -1.59 -8.45
N LEU A 79 -9.05 -1.84 -7.33
CA LEU A 79 -9.78 -3.09 -7.15
C LEU A 79 -11.10 -3.07 -7.93
N PRO A 80 -11.62 -4.25 -8.30
CA PRO A 80 -12.97 -4.40 -8.82
C PRO A 80 -14.04 -3.76 -7.92
N SER A 81 -15.15 -3.33 -8.51
CA SER A 81 -16.31 -2.80 -7.78
C SER A 81 -16.82 -3.75 -6.69
N ASP A 82 -16.74 -5.07 -6.92
CA ASP A 82 -17.18 -6.11 -5.97
C ASP A 82 -16.37 -6.12 -4.66
N PHE A 83 -15.20 -5.47 -4.64
CA PHE A 83 -14.39 -5.28 -3.43
C PHE A 83 -14.50 -3.86 -2.84
N GLY A 84 -15.45 -3.05 -3.34
CA GLY A 84 -15.59 -1.64 -2.99
C GLY A 84 -14.61 -0.73 -3.72
N GLY A 85 -13.97 -1.22 -4.80
CA GLY A 85 -13.09 -0.42 -5.65
C GLY A 85 -13.83 0.33 -6.77
N LYS A 86 -13.06 0.85 -7.74
CA LYS A 86 -13.58 1.63 -8.88
C LYS A 86 -13.18 1.07 -10.24
N ASP A 87 -12.82 -0.22 -10.30
CA ASP A 87 -12.36 -0.90 -11.52
C ASP A 87 -11.19 -0.16 -12.21
N GLY A 88 -10.32 0.47 -11.41
CA GLY A 88 -9.24 1.32 -11.88
C GLY A 88 -8.26 0.55 -12.79
N SER A 89 -8.03 1.09 -14.00
CA SER A 89 -7.07 0.49 -14.93
C SER A 89 -5.62 0.68 -14.48
N ASN A 90 -4.71 -0.17 -14.97
CA ASN A 90 -3.27 0.00 -14.74
C ASN A 90 -2.76 1.37 -15.24
N LEU A 91 -3.26 1.86 -16.37
CA LEU A 91 -2.91 3.20 -16.87
C LEU A 91 -3.33 4.30 -15.88
N ALA A 92 -4.56 4.23 -15.37
CA ALA A 92 -5.05 5.18 -14.38
C ALA A 92 -4.21 5.12 -13.11
N MET A 93 -3.87 3.92 -12.63
CA MET A 93 -2.98 3.75 -11.48
C MET A 93 -1.59 4.34 -11.72
N THR A 94 -0.98 4.10 -12.89
CA THR A 94 0.34 4.69 -13.22
C THR A 94 0.29 6.21 -13.15
N VAL A 95 -0.71 6.82 -13.78
CA VAL A 95 -0.90 8.28 -13.80
C VAL A 95 -1.18 8.84 -12.41
N ILE A 96 -2.02 8.18 -11.61
CA ILE A 96 -2.31 8.59 -10.23
C ILE A 96 -1.03 8.54 -9.38
N ARG A 97 -0.26 7.45 -9.45
CA ARG A 97 0.98 7.29 -8.67
C ARG A 97 2.02 8.33 -9.07
N GLU A 98 2.17 8.60 -10.36
CA GLU A 98 3.03 9.67 -10.88
C GLU A 98 2.59 11.04 -10.37
N HIS A 99 1.30 11.38 -10.49
CA HIS A 99 0.73 12.64 -10.01
C HIS A 99 0.99 12.84 -8.51
N LEU A 100 0.71 11.83 -7.68
CA LEU A 100 0.93 11.89 -6.24
C LEU A 100 2.42 12.01 -5.88
N ALA A 101 3.30 11.31 -6.59
CA ALA A 101 4.75 11.41 -6.38
C ALA A 101 5.30 12.78 -6.76
N ALA A 102 4.79 13.39 -7.83
CA ALA A 102 5.20 14.73 -8.27
C ALA A 102 4.86 15.84 -7.26
N LYS A 103 3.90 15.60 -6.35
CA LYS A 103 3.59 16.52 -5.23
C LYS A 103 4.65 16.50 -4.12
N GLY A 104 5.61 15.58 -4.19
CA GLY A 104 6.62 15.38 -3.17
C GLY A 104 6.17 14.48 -2.02
N LEU A 105 7.09 14.26 -1.08
CA LEU A 105 6.86 13.44 0.11
C LEU A 105 5.79 14.08 1.01
N GLY A 106 4.77 13.32 1.37
CA GLY A 106 3.72 13.74 2.29
C GLY A 106 2.81 12.58 2.69
N LEU A 107 1.85 12.83 3.57
CA LEU A 107 0.94 11.79 4.06
C LEU A 107 0.02 11.23 2.96
N HIS A 108 -0.13 11.94 1.84
CA HIS A 108 -0.85 11.44 0.66
C HIS A 108 -0.11 10.30 -0.03
N ASN A 109 1.23 10.31 0.00
CA ASN A 109 2.05 9.37 -0.76
C ASN A 109 3.50 9.32 -0.28
N ASP A 110 3.95 8.14 0.11
CA ASP A 110 5.35 7.84 0.45
C ASP A 110 5.76 6.51 -0.21
N LEU A 111 6.55 6.61 -1.27
CA LEU A 111 6.98 5.44 -2.04
C LEU A 111 8.06 4.61 -1.31
N GLN A 112 8.68 5.13 -0.24
CA GLN A 112 9.72 4.39 0.47
C GLN A 112 9.16 3.20 1.25
N ASN A 113 7.93 3.32 1.72
CA ASN A 113 7.20 2.26 2.45
C ASN A 113 5.89 1.87 1.74
N GLU A 114 5.75 2.24 0.46
CA GLU A 114 4.56 2.02 -0.37
C GLU A 114 3.24 2.54 0.21
N HIS A 115 3.29 3.55 1.10
CA HIS A 115 2.09 4.21 1.61
C HIS A 115 1.46 5.12 0.56
N SER A 116 0.13 5.09 0.48
CA SER A 116 -0.65 5.97 -0.37
C SER A 116 -2.12 6.02 0.02
N ILE A 117 -2.77 7.15 -0.28
CA ILE A 117 -4.23 7.28 -0.18
C ILE A 117 -4.98 6.55 -1.31
N VAL A 118 -4.26 6.13 -2.35
CA VAL A 118 -4.74 5.19 -3.36
C VAL A 118 -3.84 3.97 -3.32
N ALA A 119 -4.27 2.93 -2.61
CA ALA A 119 -3.42 1.79 -2.31
C ALA A 119 -3.27 0.85 -3.52
N ASN A 120 -2.11 0.22 -3.61
CA ASN A 120 -1.88 -0.90 -4.51
C ASN A 120 -1.88 -2.20 -3.70
N ASN A 121 -2.99 -2.95 -3.72
CA ASN A 121 -3.11 -4.22 -3.01
C ASN A 121 -3.32 -5.40 -3.99
N PRO A 122 -2.24 -5.86 -4.66
CA PRO A 122 -2.34 -6.95 -5.64
C PRO A 122 -2.67 -8.29 -5.00
N PHE A 123 -2.48 -8.46 -3.68
CA PHE A 123 -2.76 -9.73 -3.01
C PHE A 123 -4.25 -10.09 -3.04
N VAL A 124 -5.14 -9.10 -2.93
CA VAL A 124 -6.59 -9.34 -3.10
C VAL A 124 -6.90 -9.97 -4.46
N LEU A 125 -6.27 -9.46 -5.52
CA LEU A 125 -6.43 -10.01 -6.88
C LEU A 125 -5.79 -11.40 -7.01
N LEU A 126 -4.63 -11.61 -6.38
CA LEU A 126 -3.95 -12.90 -6.37
C LEU A 126 -4.82 -14.00 -5.75
N PHE A 127 -5.48 -13.75 -4.61
CA PHE A 127 -6.40 -14.74 -4.03
C PHE A 127 -7.69 -14.89 -4.83
N ARG A 128 -8.22 -13.81 -5.43
CA ARG A 128 -9.38 -13.89 -6.34
C ARG A 128 -9.11 -14.83 -7.52
N ASP A 129 -7.94 -14.71 -8.14
CA ASP A 129 -7.64 -15.38 -9.40
C ASP A 129 -7.01 -16.77 -9.21
N PHE A 130 -6.22 -16.95 -8.14
CA PHE A 130 -5.36 -18.12 -7.98
C PHE A 130 -5.50 -18.82 -6.63
N GLY A 131 -6.23 -18.23 -5.67
CA GLY A 131 -6.47 -18.85 -4.36
C GLY A 131 -7.42 -20.04 -4.46
N THR A 132 -7.27 -21.01 -3.55
CA THR A 132 -8.34 -22.00 -3.33
C THR A 132 -9.58 -21.32 -2.75
N LYS A 133 -10.73 -21.99 -2.79
CA LYS A 133 -11.98 -21.45 -2.21
C LYS A 133 -11.81 -21.13 -0.72
N GLU A 134 -11.09 -21.98 -0.01
CA GLU A 134 -10.80 -21.83 1.42
C GLU A 134 -9.88 -20.64 1.66
N GLN A 135 -8.82 -20.49 0.87
CA GLN A 135 -7.90 -19.35 0.97
C GLN A 135 -8.60 -18.02 0.65
N TYR A 136 -9.43 -17.99 -0.41
CA TYR A 136 -10.21 -16.82 -0.75
C TYR A 136 -11.13 -16.40 0.40
N ALA A 137 -11.92 -17.34 0.92
CA ALA A 137 -12.88 -17.09 2.01
C ALA A 137 -12.18 -16.69 3.33
N GLU A 138 -10.96 -17.18 3.57
CA GLU A 138 -10.22 -16.84 4.77
C GLU A 138 -9.55 -15.47 4.70
N PHE A 139 -8.96 -15.12 3.55
CA PHE A 139 -8.00 -14.01 3.48
C PHE A 139 -8.56 -12.72 2.87
N VAL A 140 -9.47 -12.80 1.89
CA VAL A 140 -9.86 -11.62 1.10
C VAL A 140 -10.51 -10.55 1.97
N ASP A 141 -11.54 -10.91 2.74
CA ASP A 141 -12.24 -9.95 3.60
C ASP A 141 -11.32 -9.39 4.70
N LYS A 142 -10.47 -10.25 5.28
CA LYS A 142 -9.49 -9.83 6.30
C LYS A 142 -8.46 -8.85 5.75
N MET A 143 -8.00 -9.02 4.51
CA MET A 143 -7.09 -8.05 3.87
C MET A 143 -7.80 -6.74 3.57
N LEU A 144 -9.04 -6.78 3.06
CA LEU A 144 -9.83 -5.59 2.78
C LEU A 144 -10.16 -4.78 4.05
N ASN A 145 -10.22 -5.44 5.22
CA ASN A 145 -10.46 -4.81 6.51
C ASN A 145 -9.17 -4.48 7.29
N GLU A 146 -7.99 -4.62 6.65
CA GLU A 146 -6.67 -4.46 7.29
C GLU A 146 -6.45 -5.32 8.55
N GLU A 147 -7.17 -6.44 8.68
CA GLU A 147 -6.94 -7.40 9.76
C GLU A 147 -5.69 -8.23 9.47
N TYR A 148 -5.49 -8.61 8.21
CA TYR A 148 -4.29 -9.31 7.72
C TYR A 148 -3.53 -8.45 6.73
N GLN A 149 -2.21 -8.43 6.90
CA GLN A 149 -1.26 -7.92 5.94
C GLN A 149 -0.41 -9.09 5.43
N LEU A 150 -0.21 -9.15 4.12
CA LEU A 150 0.62 -10.16 3.50
C LEU A 150 1.92 -9.54 3.02
N ALA A 151 2.99 -10.31 3.15
CA ALA A 151 4.31 -9.97 2.66
C ALA A 151 4.70 -10.94 1.56
N PHE A 152 5.33 -10.41 0.51
CA PHE A 152 6.03 -11.21 -0.48
C PHE A 152 7.50 -11.33 -0.06
N GLY A 153 7.83 -12.42 0.64
CA GLY A 153 9.17 -12.67 1.17
C GLY A 153 10.12 -13.19 0.09
N LEU A 154 10.61 -12.29 -0.76
CA LEU A 154 11.61 -12.62 -1.78
C LEU A 154 13.05 -12.35 -1.32
N THR A 155 13.29 -11.20 -0.68
CA THR A 155 14.63 -10.74 -0.32
C THR A 155 15.22 -11.58 0.81
N GLU A 156 16.49 -11.96 0.67
CA GLU A 156 17.29 -12.68 1.66
C GLU A 156 18.58 -11.91 1.98
N PRO A 157 19.27 -12.17 3.11
CA PRO A 157 20.46 -11.41 3.50
C PRO A 157 21.56 -11.32 2.42
N ASP A 158 21.77 -12.44 1.70
CA ASP A 158 22.81 -12.56 0.68
C ASP A 158 22.26 -12.51 -0.76
N HIS A 159 20.92 -12.45 -0.92
CA HIS A 159 20.25 -12.45 -2.22
C HIS A 159 19.21 -11.32 -2.30
N GLY A 160 19.41 -10.41 -3.26
CA GLY A 160 18.46 -9.33 -3.55
C GLY A 160 17.28 -9.82 -4.39
N SER A 161 17.21 -9.35 -5.64
CA SER A 161 16.13 -9.71 -6.58
C SER A 161 16.36 -11.03 -7.32
N ASP A 162 17.41 -11.79 -6.99
CA ASP A 162 17.72 -13.06 -7.66
C ASP A 162 16.90 -14.22 -7.06
N ALA A 163 15.66 -14.34 -7.55
CA ALA A 163 14.76 -15.42 -7.17
C ALA A 163 15.28 -16.82 -7.53
N THR A 164 16.30 -16.93 -8.42
CA THR A 164 16.80 -18.23 -8.88
C THR A 164 17.84 -18.84 -7.95
N HIS A 165 18.47 -18.03 -7.10
CA HIS A 165 19.53 -18.46 -6.19
C HIS A 165 19.16 -18.36 -4.71
N MET A 166 17.87 -18.36 -4.38
CA MET A 166 17.39 -18.32 -2.99
C MET A 166 17.99 -19.46 -2.13
N GLU A 167 18.37 -19.10 -0.92
CA GLU A 167 18.80 -19.98 0.15
C GLU A 167 17.62 -20.68 0.83
N THR A 168 16.51 -19.96 1.05
CA THR A 168 15.30 -20.53 1.65
C THR A 168 14.73 -21.60 0.72
N ARG A 169 14.71 -22.84 1.18
CA ARG A 169 14.21 -23.98 0.42
C ARG A 169 13.06 -24.65 1.14
N ALA A 170 12.02 -24.96 0.36
CA ALA A 170 10.88 -25.74 0.81
C ALA A 170 11.01 -27.19 0.35
N TYR A 171 10.97 -28.14 1.29
CA TYR A 171 11.01 -29.56 0.99
C TYR A 171 9.65 -30.21 1.29
N PRO A 172 9.18 -31.14 0.44
CA PRO A 172 8.00 -31.94 0.74
C PRO A 172 8.22 -32.72 2.04
N LYS A 173 7.31 -32.59 3.00
CA LYS A 173 7.27 -33.43 4.19
C LYS A 173 6.24 -34.55 3.99
N SER A 174 6.50 -35.74 4.52
CA SER A 174 5.49 -36.81 4.52
C SER A 174 4.24 -36.36 5.29
N GLY A 175 3.12 -36.21 4.57
CA GLY A 175 1.87 -35.62 5.08
C GLY A 175 1.50 -34.31 4.37
N THR A 176 0.78 -33.41 5.05
CA THR A 176 0.47 -32.05 4.56
C THR A 176 1.50 -31.06 5.10
N GLY A 177 2.25 -30.41 4.21
CA GLY A 177 3.10 -29.27 4.56
C GLY A 177 4.48 -29.26 3.87
N LEU A 178 5.16 -28.13 4.02
CA LEU A 178 6.54 -27.92 3.59
C LEU A 178 7.40 -27.69 4.84
N MET A 179 8.64 -28.18 4.85
CA MET A 179 9.66 -27.65 5.78
C MET A 179 10.45 -26.57 5.04
N ALA A 180 10.48 -25.37 5.61
CA ALA A 180 11.31 -24.27 5.14
C ALA A 180 12.61 -24.23 5.97
N GLY A 181 13.74 -24.06 5.30
CA GLY A 181 15.06 -23.87 5.88
C GLY A 181 16.02 -23.28 4.88
#